data_AF-A0A7J5ZGC4-F1
#
_entry.id   AF-A0A7J5ZGC4-F1
#
_cell.length_a   1.000
_cell.length_b   1.000
_cell.length_c   1.000
_cell.angle_alpha   90.00
_cell.angle_beta   90.00
_cell.angle_gamma   90.00
#
_symmetry.space_group_name_H-M   'P 1'
#
loop_
_entity.id
_entity.type
_entity.pdbx_description
1 polymer ?
#
loop_
_entity_poly.entity_id
_entity_poly.type
_entity_poly.pdbx_seq_one_letter_code
_entity_poly.pdbx_strand_id
1 'polypeptide(L)'
;MSLKFVFLNKLRHHLDQAAMSAPNSSERKACWDSRDLLWKCLDDNGDKAESCLKFQGEFESNCPAQWVKYFSKRRDYLKYKAKMETEGFKPAEGPKQPS
;
A
#
# COMPACT_ATOMS: atom_id res chain seq x y z
N MET A 1 -25.33 -13.32 -27.71
CA MET A 1 -24.16 -12.96 -26.89
C MET A 1 -22.91 -13.45 -27.61
N SER A 2 -22.06 -12.53 -28.08
CA SER A 2 -20.95 -12.84 -28.99
C SER A 2 -19.92 -13.75 -28.32
N LEU A 3 -19.50 -14.83 -29.00
CA LEU A 3 -18.43 -15.72 -28.50
C LEU A 3 -17.14 -14.94 -28.16
N LYS A 4 -16.91 -13.79 -28.83
CA LYS A 4 -15.82 -12.86 -28.51
C LYS A 4 -15.89 -12.30 -27.08
N PHE A 5 -17.10 -12.02 -26.59
CA PHE A 5 -17.32 -11.49 -25.23
C PHE A 5 -17.10 -12.58 -24.16
N VAL A 6 -17.49 -13.82 -24.46
CA VAL A 6 -17.23 -14.98 -23.60
C VAL A 6 -15.73 -15.27 -23.52
N PHE A 7 -15.00 -15.16 -24.63
CA PHE A 7 -13.56 -15.37 -24.69
C PHE A 7 -12.78 -14.28 -23.92
N LEU A 8 -13.17 -13.01 -24.06
CA LEU A 8 -12.61 -11.88 -23.30
C LEU A 8 -12.84 -12.04 -21.78
N ASN A 9 -14.05 -12.44 -21.36
CA ASN A 9 -14.34 -12.72 -19.96
C ASN A 9 -13.61 -13.96 -19.43
N LYS A 10 -13.37 -14.99 -20.26
CA LYS A 10 -12.61 -16.19 -19.87
C LYS A 10 -11.11 -15.90 -19.73
N LEU A 11 -10.53 -15.06 -20.59
CA LEU A 11 -9.17 -14.54 -20.40
C LEU A 11 -9.04 -13.67 -19.15
N ARG A 12 -10.04 -12.84 -18.84
CA ARG A 12 -10.06 -12.03 -17.62
C ARG A 12 -10.12 -12.87 -16.35
N HIS A 13 -10.88 -13.96 -16.34
CA HIS A 13 -10.92 -14.89 -15.19
C HIS A 13 -9.61 -15.68 -15.00
N HIS A 14 -8.90 -16.02 -16.07
CA HIS A 14 -7.60 -16.69 -15.95
C HIS A 14 -6.49 -15.77 -15.41
N LEU A 15 -6.51 -14.46 -15.74
CA LEU A 15 -5.61 -13.46 -15.16
C LEU A 15 -5.86 -13.23 -13.66
N ASP A 16 -7.11 -13.35 -13.22
CA ASP A 16 -7.49 -13.25 -11.80
C ASP A 16 -7.07 -14.49 -10.98
N GLN A 17 -6.89 -15.65 -11.63
CA GLN A 17 -6.52 -16.90 -10.95
C GLN A 17 -5.06 -16.92 -10.46
N ALA A 18 -4.16 -16.18 -11.11
CA ALA A 18 -2.80 -15.96 -10.62
C ALA A 18 -2.76 -15.04 -9.39
N ALA A 19 -3.79 -14.21 -9.18
CA ALA A 19 -3.93 -13.34 -8.01
C ALA A 19 -4.50 -14.06 -6.77
N MET A 20 -4.91 -15.33 -6.90
CA MET A 20 -5.61 -16.09 -5.86
C MET A 20 -4.84 -17.29 -5.30
N SER A 21 -3.63 -17.60 -5.81
CA SER A 21 -2.74 -18.55 -5.13
C SER A 21 -2.09 -17.85 -3.95
N ALA A 22 -2.32 -18.37 -2.74
CA ALA A 22 -1.65 -17.87 -1.55
C ALA A 22 -0.12 -17.93 -1.74
N PRO A 23 0.62 -16.83 -1.58
CA PRO A 23 2.06 -16.82 -1.78
C PRO A 23 2.73 -17.80 -0.83
N ASN A 24 3.74 -18.52 -1.32
CA ASN A 24 4.52 -19.46 -0.53
C ASN A 24 5.35 -18.71 0.53
N SER A 25 5.96 -19.42 1.49
CA SER A 25 6.68 -18.77 2.58
C SER A 25 7.85 -17.90 2.11
N SER A 26 8.53 -18.30 1.04
CA SER A 26 9.65 -17.54 0.47
C SER A 26 9.17 -16.26 -0.21
N GLU A 27 8.08 -16.34 -1.00
CA GLU A 27 7.45 -15.18 -1.65
C GLU A 27 6.94 -14.17 -0.62
N ARG A 28 6.33 -14.64 0.48
CA ARG A 28 5.92 -13.78 1.58
C ARG A 28 7.09 -13.03 2.20
N LYS A 29 8.21 -13.74 2.43
CA LYS A 29 9.43 -13.13 2.97
C LYS A 29 9.96 -12.07 2.01
N ALA A 30 10.10 -12.39 0.72
CA ALA A 30 10.58 -11.46 -0.29
C ALA A 30 9.70 -10.19 -0.38
N CYS A 31 8.38 -10.34 -0.31
CA CYS A 31 7.46 -9.21 -0.27
C CYS A 31 7.64 -8.32 0.97
N TRP A 32 7.84 -8.91 2.15
CA TRP A 32 8.05 -8.13 3.38
C TRP A 32 9.41 -7.45 3.38
N ASP A 33 10.45 -8.12 2.88
CA ASP A 33 11.79 -7.54 2.76
C ASP A 33 11.78 -6.34 1.80
N SER A 34 11.12 -6.45 0.63
CA SER A 34 11.02 -5.35 -0.33
C SER A 34 10.17 -4.18 0.19
N ARG A 35 9.09 -4.48 0.94
CA ARG A 35 8.31 -3.46 1.67
C ARG A 35 9.18 -2.67 2.63
N ASP A 36 9.98 -3.36 3.43
CA ASP A 36 10.79 -2.72 4.48
C ASP A 36 11.89 -1.85 3.86
N LEU A 37 12.48 -2.27 2.73
CA LEU A 37 13.41 -1.45 1.96
C LEU A 37 12.75 -0.18 1.41
N LEU A 38 11.55 -0.29 0.83
CA LEU A 38 10.79 0.86 0.34
C LEU A 38 10.47 1.83 1.48
N TRP A 39 9.96 1.32 2.61
CA TRP A 39 9.58 2.17 3.75
C TRP A 39 10.79 2.86 4.36
N LYS A 40 11.90 2.15 4.52
CA LYS A 40 13.17 2.74 4.96
C LYS A 40 13.60 3.88 4.03
N CYS A 41 13.57 3.66 2.70
CA CYS A 41 13.89 4.71 1.75
C CYS A 41 12.98 5.93 1.89
N LEU A 42 11.67 5.71 2.03
CA LEU A 42 10.71 6.81 2.17
C LEU A 42 10.91 7.57 3.49
N ASP A 43 11.20 6.87 4.58
CA ASP A 43 11.48 7.50 5.87
C ASP A 43 12.76 8.35 5.81
N ASP A 44 13.82 7.83 5.17
CA ASP A 44 15.10 8.53 5.00
C ASP A 44 15.00 9.75 4.06
N ASN A 45 14.05 9.74 3.10
CA ASN A 45 13.89 10.79 2.08
C ASN A 45 12.70 11.74 2.33
N GLY A 46 12.09 11.69 3.51
CA GLY A 46 10.94 12.56 3.84
C GLY A 46 9.74 12.32 2.94
N ASP A 47 9.44 11.05 2.66
CA ASP A 47 8.30 10.56 1.88
C ASP A 47 8.27 10.94 0.39
N LYS A 48 9.41 11.31 -0.17
CA LYS A 48 9.53 11.57 -1.61
C LYS A 48 9.57 10.25 -2.38
N ALA A 49 8.42 9.88 -2.94
CA ALA A 49 8.28 8.65 -3.73
C ALA A 49 9.24 8.60 -4.94
N GLU A 50 9.51 9.74 -5.56
CA GLU A 50 10.43 9.89 -6.70
C GLU A 50 11.85 9.38 -6.38
N SER A 51 12.32 9.57 -5.15
CA SER A 51 13.63 9.12 -4.71
C SER A 51 13.69 7.60 -4.48
N CYS A 52 12.54 6.94 -4.38
CA CYS A 52 12.41 5.54 -4.01
C CYS A 52 11.75 4.67 -5.10
N LEU A 53 11.63 5.17 -6.33
CA LEU A 53 10.98 4.47 -7.45
C LEU A 53 11.53 3.07 -7.71
N LYS A 54 12.85 2.88 -7.53
CA LYS A 54 13.49 1.55 -7.64
C LYS A 54 12.87 0.56 -6.66
N PHE A 55 12.85 0.91 -5.37
CA PHE A 55 12.29 0.05 -4.32
C PHE A 55 10.77 -0.10 -4.46
N GLN A 56 10.09 0.90 -5.02
CA GLN A 56 8.67 0.81 -5.32
C GLN A 56 8.39 -0.26 -6.38
N GLY A 57 9.17 -0.29 -7.47
CA GLY A 57 9.06 -1.34 -8.48
C GLY A 57 9.35 -2.73 -7.92
N GLU A 58 10.39 -2.87 -7.07
CA GLU A 58 10.71 -4.14 -6.40
C GLU A 58 9.59 -4.58 -5.44
N PHE A 59 8.97 -3.64 -4.73
CA PHE A 59 7.84 -3.92 -3.85
C PHE A 59 6.61 -4.38 -4.64
N GLU A 60 6.25 -3.67 -5.71
CA GLU A 60 5.10 -4.01 -6.56
C GLU A 60 5.30 -5.34 -7.32
N SER A 61 6.54 -5.68 -7.68
CA SER A 61 6.85 -6.95 -8.35
C SER A 61 6.88 -8.15 -7.40
N ASN A 62 7.33 -7.96 -6.15
CA ASN A 62 7.48 -9.05 -5.19
C ASN A 62 6.20 -9.32 -4.38
N CYS A 63 5.25 -8.39 -4.37
CA CYS A 63 4.04 -8.47 -3.56
C CYS A 63 2.78 -8.66 -4.41
N PRO A 64 1.80 -9.46 -3.93
CA PRO A 64 0.46 -9.45 -4.51
C PRO A 64 -0.17 -8.05 -4.48
N ALA A 65 -0.88 -7.66 -5.54
CA ALA A 65 -1.49 -6.33 -5.65
C ALA A 65 -2.41 -5.96 -4.47
N GLN A 66 -3.12 -6.95 -3.90
CA GLN A 66 -3.94 -6.74 -2.70
C GLN A 66 -3.09 -6.35 -1.48
N TRP A 67 -1.91 -6.94 -1.33
CA TRP A 67 -0.98 -6.66 -0.24
C TRP A 67 -0.32 -5.30 -0.41
N VAL A 68 0.07 -4.94 -1.64
CA VAL A 68 0.56 -3.59 -1.97
C VAL A 68 -0.45 -2.55 -1.49
N LYS A 69 -1.72 -2.69 -1.89
CA LYS A 69 -2.80 -1.78 -1.48
C LYS A 69 -3.00 -1.74 0.04
N TYR A 70 -2.94 -2.89 0.72
CA TYR A 70 -3.07 -2.96 2.18
C TYR A 70 -1.91 -2.24 2.89
N PHE A 71 -0.67 -2.52 2.48
CA PHE A 71 0.51 -1.96 3.13
C PHE A 71 0.63 -0.46 2.90
N SER A 72 0.29 0.07 1.73
CA SER A 72 0.28 1.52 1.49
C SER A 72 -0.66 2.23 2.48
N LYS A 73 -1.90 1.74 2.61
CA LYS A 73 -2.86 2.27 3.60
C LYS A 73 -2.38 2.13 5.04
N ARG A 74 -1.73 1.00 5.36
CA ARG A 74 -1.18 0.76 6.69
C ARG A 74 -0.08 1.77 7.04
N ARG A 75 0.80 2.10 6.08
CA ARG A 75 1.85 3.11 6.29
C ARG A 75 1.25 4.48 6.58
N ASP A 76 0.26 4.91 5.80
CA ASP A 76 -0.43 6.19 6.01
C ASP A 76 -1.07 6.27 7.41
N TYR A 77 -1.75 5.19 7.81
CA TYR A 77 -2.33 5.09 9.16
C TYR A 77 -1.27 5.16 10.26
N LEU A 78 -0.15 4.45 10.12
CA LEU A 78 0.93 4.47 11.11
C LEU A 78 1.55 5.87 11.24
N LYS A 79 1.71 6.58 10.13
CA LYS A 79 2.21 7.97 10.14
C LYS A 79 1.21 8.93 10.77
N TYR A 80 -0.08 8.78 10.47
CA TYR A 80 -1.12 9.56 11.11
C TYR A 80 -1.15 9.32 12.62
N LYS A 81 -1.10 8.04 13.04
CA LYS A 81 -1.04 7.65 14.45
C LYS A 81 0.18 8.27 15.14
N ALA A 82 1.36 8.18 14.53
CA ALA A 82 2.58 8.78 15.08
C ALA A 82 2.44 10.30 15.26
N LYS A 83 1.89 11.02 14.28
CA LYS A 83 1.61 12.46 14.40
C LYS A 83 0.67 12.79 15.56
N MET A 84 -0.40 12.01 15.71
CA MET A 84 -1.35 12.21 16.80
C MET A 84 -0.74 11.95 18.17
N GLU A 85 0.13 10.95 18.28
CA GLU A 85 0.87 10.64 19.51
C GLU A 85 1.89 11.75 19.85
N THR A 86 2.53 12.37 18.85
CA THR A 86 3.50 13.45 19.09
C THR A 86 2.88 14.81 19.32
N GLU A 87 1.80 15.15 18.61
CA GLU A 87 1.17 16.48 18.68
C GLU A 87 0.11 16.59 19.79
N GLY A 88 -0.36 15.46 20.31
CA GLY A 88 -1.45 15.43 21.28
C GLY A 88 -2.78 15.90 20.70
N PHE A 89 -3.81 15.98 21.54
CA PHE A 89 -5.11 16.51 21.14
C PHE A 89 -5.09 18.04 21.17
N LYS A 90 -5.18 18.69 20.00
CA LYS A 90 -5.42 20.14 19.90
C LYS A 90 -6.93 20.36 19.84
N PRO A 91 -7.60 20.85 20.91
CA PRO A 91 -9.00 21.23 20.81
C PRO A 91 -9.15 22.31 19.74
N ALA A 92 -10.12 22.13 18.83
CA ALA A 92 -10.48 23.16 17.88
C ALA A 92 -10.95 24.40 18.67
N GLU A 93 -10.40 25.58 18.35
CA GLU A 93 -10.88 26.84 18.93
C GLU A 93 -12.32 27.06 18.45
N GLY A 94 -13.28 26.70 19.31
CA GLY A 94 -14.68 27.02 19.11
C GLY A 94 -14.91 28.54 19.15
N PRO A 95 -16.01 29.04 18.57
CA PRO A 95 -16.31 30.47 18.61
C PRO A 95 -16.38 30.94 20.07
N LYS A 96 -15.60 31.96 20.44
CA LYS A 96 -15.76 32.64 21.74
C LYS A 96 -17.17 33.22 21.78
N GLN A 97 -18.06 32.62 22.57
CA GLN A 97 -19.34 33.24 22.91
C GLN A 97 -19.05 34.41 23.86
N PRO A 98 -19.38 35.66 23.50
CA PRO A 98 -19.28 36.78 24.43
C PRO A 98 -20.37 36.66 25.51
N SER A 99 -19.97 36.83 26.77
CA SER A 99 -20.88 36.99 27.93
C SER A 99 -21.62 38.32 27.93
#